data_AF-A0A164HAB3-F1
#
_entry.id   AF-A0A164HAB3-F1
#
_cell.length_a   1.000
_cell.length_b   1.000
_cell.length_c   1.000
_cell.angle_alpha   90.00
_cell.angle_beta   90.00
_cell.angle_gamma   90.00
#
_symmetry.space_group_name_H-M   'P 1'
#
loop_
_entity.id
_entity.type
_entity.pdbx_description
1 polymer ?
#
loop_
_entity_poly.entity_id
_entity_poly.type
_entity_poly.pdbx_seq_one_letter_code
_entity_poly.pdbx_strand_id
1 'polypeptide(L)'
;MTTITLAPLDSDELYVAVLTEISADGRRREIDHEDFDADLDAATAWAETQIRDYTAEHGSGGNYRIDLARVDWADWDGDTWSIDEDTTCARAELDPATDTITWQTTGPFDFTEYRR
;
A
#
# COMPACT_ATOMS: atom_id res chain seq x y z
N MET A 1 -5.13 2.62 -17.46
CA MET A 1 -3.90 2.82 -16.67
C MET A 1 -3.82 4.28 -16.29
N THR A 2 -4.05 4.58 -15.02
CA THR A 2 -3.86 5.90 -14.45
C THR A 2 -2.41 5.95 -14.00
N THR A 3 -1.58 6.77 -14.64
CA THR A 3 -0.17 6.90 -14.25
C THR A 3 -0.11 7.63 -12.91
N ILE A 4 0.34 6.94 -11.87
CA ILE A 4 0.65 7.53 -10.57
C ILE A 4 1.86 8.44 -10.77
N THR A 5 1.71 9.74 -10.52
CA THR A 5 2.83 10.68 -10.59
C THR A 5 3.29 10.99 -9.18
N LEU A 6 4.40 10.37 -8.80
CA LEU A 6 5.10 10.57 -7.55
C LEU A 6 6.50 11.12 -7.85
N ALA A 7 7.07 11.91 -6.94
CA ALA A 7 8.43 12.41 -7.13
C ALA A 7 9.43 11.23 -7.13
N PRO A 8 10.44 11.22 -8.01
CA PRO A 8 11.46 10.17 -8.00
C PRO A 8 12.19 10.15 -6.66
N LEU A 9 12.61 8.96 -6.24
CA LEU A 9 13.37 8.74 -5.01
C LEU A 9 14.87 8.99 -5.23
N ASP A 10 15.57 9.25 -4.12
CA ASP A 10 17.02 9.12 -4.05
C ASP A 10 17.43 7.64 -4.15
N SER A 11 18.67 7.37 -4.58
CA SER A 11 19.16 5.99 -4.79
C SER A 11 19.28 5.15 -3.53
N ASP A 12 19.19 5.78 -2.37
CA ASP A 12 19.28 5.17 -1.04
C ASP A 12 17.90 4.97 -0.41
N GLU A 13 16.81 5.23 -1.14
CA GLU A 13 15.43 4.98 -0.70
C GLU A 13 14.82 3.78 -1.46
N LEU A 14 13.85 3.13 -0.84
CA LEU A 14 13.03 2.09 -1.45
C LEU A 14 11.54 2.44 -1.39
N TYR A 15 10.79 1.84 -2.31
CA TYR A 15 9.34 1.75 -2.19
C TYR A 15 8.97 0.43 -1.52
N VAL A 16 8.11 0.49 -0.52
CA VAL A 16 7.51 -0.72 0.08
C VAL A 16 6.03 -0.71 -0.23
N ALA A 17 5.53 -1.79 -0.82
CA ALA A 17 4.09 -1.98 -1.03
C ALA A 17 3.56 -2.96 0.02
N VAL A 18 2.52 -2.55 0.75
CA VAL A 18 1.95 -3.36 1.85
C VAL A 18 0.48 -3.61 1.61
N LEU A 19 0.08 -4.88 1.47
CA LEU A 19 -1.31 -5.30 1.45
C LEU A 19 -1.84 -5.38 2.88
N THR A 20 -2.85 -4.58 3.16
CA THR A 20 -3.50 -4.52 4.47
C THR A 20 -4.96 -4.91 4.37
N GLU A 21 -5.38 -5.81 5.25
CA GLU A 21 -6.80 -6.04 5.57
C GLU A 21 -7.19 -5.16 6.76
N ILE A 22 -8.36 -4.53 6.66
CA ILE A 22 -8.98 -3.78 7.76
C ILE A 22 -10.19 -4.59 8.24
N SER A 23 -10.11 -5.10 9.46
CA SER A 23 -11.20 -5.86 10.06
C SER A 23 -12.42 -4.96 10.34
N ALA A 24 -13.59 -5.58 10.56
CA ALA A 24 -14.81 -4.84 10.90
C ALA A 24 -14.69 -4.03 12.21
N ASP A 25 -13.82 -4.44 13.13
CA ASP A 25 -13.47 -3.71 14.35
C ASP A 25 -12.34 -2.68 14.14
N GLY A 26 -11.93 -2.45 12.89
CA GLY A 26 -10.99 -1.41 12.50
C GLY A 26 -9.52 -1.77 12.64
N ARG A 27 -9.19 -3.02 12.94
CA ARG A 27 -7.79 -3.43 13.09
C ARG A 27 -7.16 -3.64 11.74
N ARG A 28 -6.00 -3.03 11.54
CA ARG A 28 -5.12 -3.31 10.42
C ARG A 28 -4.39 -4.61 10.66
N ARG A 29 -4.36 -5.44 9.64
CA ARG A 29 -3.52 -6.63 9.58
C ARG A 29 -2.77 -6.59 8.26
N GLU A 30 -1.45 -6.58 8.36
CA GLU A 30 -0.62 -6.84 7.20
C GLU A 30 -0.84 -8.28 6.73
N ILE A 31 -1.07 -8.41 5.44
CA ILE A 31 -1.28 -9.68 4.76
C ILE A 31 -0.02 -10.08 4.01
N ASP A 32 0.57 -9.15 3.28
CA ASP A 32 1.76 -9.35 2.47
C ASP A 32 2.47 -8.01 2.21
N HIS A 33 3.77 -8.05 1.93
CA HIS A 33 4.53 -6.88 1.52
C HIS A 33 5.65 -7.24 0.54
N GLU A 34 6.13 -6.25 -0.20
CA GLU A 34 7.30 -6.36 -1.08
C GLU A 34 8.05 -5.02 -1.13
N ASP A 35 9.38 -5.08 -1.19
CA ASP A 35 10.25 -3.93 -1.33
C ASP A 35 10.84 -3.79 -2.75
N PHE A 36 11.02 -2.54 -3.18
CA PHE A 36 11.42 -2.19 -4.53
C PHE A 36 12.49 -1.10 -4.50
N ASP A 37 13.65 -1.41 -5.09
CA ASP A 37 14.81 -0.51 -5.23
C ASP A 37 14.48 0.74 -6.07
N ALA A 38 13.91 1.76 -5.42
CA ALA A 38 13.44 3.00 -6.03
C ALA A 38 12.52 2.86 -7.26
N ASP A 39 11.97 1.67 -7.52
CA ASP A 39 11.13 1.36 -8.68
C ASP A 39 9.65 1.43 -8.32
N LEU A 40 9.07 2.62 -8.52
CA LEU A 40 7.66 2.85 -8.27
C LEU A 40 6.75 2.08 -9.22
N ASP A 41 7.15 1.91 -10.48
CA ASP A 41 6.31 1.26 -11.49
C ASP A 41 6.17 -0.23 -11.14
N ALA A 42 7.27 -0.86 -10.68
CA ALA A 42 7.25 -2.22 -10.15
C ALA A 42 6.39 -2.33 -8.89
N ALA A 43 6.56 -1.41 -7.93
CA ALA A 43 5.75 -1.38 -6.70
C ALA A 43 4.25 -1.26 -7.00
N THR A 44 3.90 -0.38 -7.95
CA THR A 44 2.52 -0.17 -8.41
C THR A 44 1.96 -1.41 -9.10
N ALA A 45 2.73 -2.03 -9.99
CA ALA A 45 2.30 -3.23 -10.71
C ALA A 45 2.08 -4.42 -9.77
N TRP A 46 2.94 -4.59 -8.77
CA TRP A 46 2.76 -5.59 -7.71
C TRP A 46 1.50 -5.30 -6.90
N ALA A 47 1.35 -4.06 -6.41
CA ALA A 47 0.19 -3.63 -5.63
C ALA A 47 -1.14 -3.92 -6.34
N GLU A 48 -1.20 -3.53 -7.62
CA GLU A 48 -2.36 -3.75 -8.48
C GLU A 48 -2.70 -5.22 -8.70
N THR A 49 -1.69 -6.08 -8.72
CA THR A 49 -1.88 -7.54 -8.88
C THR A 49 -2.37 -8.13 -7.56
N GLN A 50 -1.68 -7.84 -6.45
CA GLN A 50 -1.98 -8.42 -5.14
C GLN A 50 -3.38 -8.07 -4.65
N ILE A 51 -3.79 -6.79 -4.75
CA ILE A 51 -5.12 -6.40 -4.27
C ILE A 51 -6.24 -7.07 -5.07
N ARG A 52 -6.04 -7.31 -6.38
CA ARG A 52 -7.00 -8.03 -7.22
C ARG A 52 -7.06 -9.51 -6.87
N ASP A 53 -5.90 -10.16 -6.79
CA ASP A 53 -5.81 -11.59 -6.48
C ASP A 53 -6.39 -11.89 -5.09
N TYR A 54 -6.02 -11.08 -4.09
CA TYR A 54 -6.54 -11.23 -2.73
C TYR A 54 -8.05 -10.99 -2.65
N THR A 55 -8.56 -9.97 -3.35
CA THR A 55 -10.01 -9.71 -3.40
C THR A 55 -10.76 -10.83 -4.13
N ALA A 56 -10.17 -11.44 -5.17
CA ALA A 56 -10.76 -12.57 -5.88
C ALA A 56 -10.81 -13.83 -5.00
N GLU A 57 -9.78 -14.07 -4.18
CA GLU A 57 -9.72 -15.23 -3.27
C GLU A 57 -10.66 -15.08 -2.06
N HIS A 58 -10.68 -13.90 -1.43
CA HIS A 58 -11.39 -13.69 -0.15
C HIS A 58 -12.75 -13.00 -0.30
N GLY A 59 -13.07 -12.51 -1.49
CA GLY A 59 -14.36 -11.93 -1.82
C GLY A 59 -14.43 -10.41 -1.64
N SER A 60 -15.31 -9.80 -2.42
CA SER A 60 -15.50 -8.36 -2.55
C SER A 60 -16.08 -7.63 -1.34
N GLY A 61 -16.40 -8.34 -0.27
CA GLY A 61 -16.95 -7.77 0.97
C GLY A 61 -15.91 -7.34 1.99
N GLY A 62 -14.63 -7.68 1.77
CA GLY A 62 -13.55 -7.27 2.66
C GLY A 62 -13.06 -5.86 2.38
N ASN A 63 -12.46 -5.25 3.40
CA ASN A 63 -11.83 -3.95 3.30
C ASN A 63 -10.32 -4.16 3.13
N TYR A 64 -9.88 -4.20 1.89
CA TYR A 64 -8.48 -4.43 1.52
C TYR A 64 -7.92 -3.19 0.85
N ARG A 65 -6.68 -2.84 1.20
CA ARG A 65 -5.95 -1.75 0.57
C ARG A 65 -4.49 -2.08 0.40
N ILE A 66 -3.85 -1.38 -0.53
CA ILE A 66 -2.39 -1.30 -0.58
C ILE A 66 -1.97 0.07 -0.07
N ASP A 67 -1.00 0.09 0.82
CA ASP A 67 -0.28 1.30 1.20
C ASP A 67 1.13 1.24 0.59
N LEU A 68 1.55 2.28 -0.15
CA LEU A 68 2.92 2.45 -0.64
C LEU A 68 3.67 3.40 0.28
N ALA A 69 4.77 2.94 0.87
CA ALA A 69 5.67 3.74 1.67
C ALA A 69 6.98 4.04 0.94
N ARG A 70 7.56 5.18 1.30
CA ARG A 70 8.95 5.56 0.98
C ARG A 70 9.75 5.41 2.25
N VAL A 71 10.81 4.64 2.18
CA VAL A 71 11.64 4.34 3.34
C VAL A 71 13.10 4.46 2.92
N ASP A 72 13.91 5.07 3.77
CA ASP A 72 15.36 5.03 3.61
C ASP A 72 15.86 3.59 3.80
N TRP A 73 16.77 3.12 2.94
CA TRP A 73 17.37 1.77 3.05
C TRP A 73 18.02 1.50 4.41
N ALA A 74 18.49 2.56 5.09
CA ALA A 74 19.09 2.44 6.42
C ALA A 74 18.08 2.17 7.54
N ASP A 75 16.81 2.55 7.33
CA ASP A 75 15.72 2.41 8.31
C ASP A 75 14.77 1.24 7.98
N TRP A 76 14.96 0.60 6.82
CA TRP A 76 14.21 -0.58 6.44
C TRP A 76 14.67 -1.83 7.21
N ASP A 77 13.71 -2.44 7.91
CA ASP A 77 13.83 -3.76 8.53
C ASP A 77 12.52 -4.51 8.25
N GLY A 78 12.54 -5.44 7.30
CA GLY A 78 11.35 -6.19 6.88
C GLY A 78 10.67 -7.01 7.98
N ASP A 79 11.31 -7.20 9.14
CA ASP A 79 10.71 -7.90 10.29
C ASP A 79 10.07 -6.95 11.31
N THR A 80 10.50 -5.67 11.38
CA THR A 80 10.10 -4.76 12.47
C THR A 80 9.53 -3.41 12.02
N TRP A 81 9.61 -3.12 10.73
CA TRP A 81 9.10 -1.89 10.15
C TRP A 81 7.57 -1.89 10.09
N SER A 82 6.97 -0.70 10.11
CA SER A 82 5.52 -0.51 10.00
C SER A 82 5.18 0.71 9.17
N ILE A 83 4.10 0.62 8.40
CA ILE A 83 3.60 1.75 7.61
C ILE A 83 2.91 2.81 8.48
N ASP A 84 3.26 4.07 8.27
CA ASP A 84 2.74 5.21 9.03
C ASP A 84 2.45 6.42 8.13
N GLU A 85 1.93 7.49 8.72
CA GLU A 85 1.55 8.71 7.99
C GLU A 85 2.73 9.45 7.36
N ASP A 86 3.92 9.31 7.93
CA ASP A 86 5.12 10.03 7.54
C ASP A 86 5.82 9.35 6.35
N THR A 87 5.76 8.02 6.30
CA THR A 87 6.37 7.20 5.24
C THR A 87 5.44 6.96 4.05
N THR A 88 4.12 7.00 4.26
CA THR A 88 3.16 6.69 3.19
C THR A 88 3.13 7.77 2.12
N CYS A 89 3.32 7.34 0.87
CA CYS A 89 3.32 8.21 -0.30
C CYS A 89 2.14 7.98 -1.23
N ALA A 90 1.54 6.78 -1.21
CA ALA A 90 0.31 6.51 -1.95
C ALA A 90 -0.50 5.40 -1.28
N ARG A 91 -1.81 5.37 -1.56
CA ARG A 91 -2.74 4.32 -1.13
C ARG A 91 -3.60 3.88 -2.31
N ALA A 92 -3.76 2.58 -2.46
CA ALA A 92 -4.61 1.96 -3.47
C ALA A 92 -5.80 1.25 -2.82
N GLU A 93 -6.98 1.44 -3.38
CA GLU A 93 -8.19 0.70 -3.03
C GLU A 93 -8.83 0.15 -4.30
N LEU A 94 -9.30 -1.09 -4.25
CA LEU A 94 -10.00 -1.74 -5.35
C LEU A 94 -11.51 -1.57 -5.14
N ASP A 95 -12.20 -1.03 -6.14
CA ASP A 95 -13.65 -1.20 -6.27
C ASP A 95 -13.94 -2.54 -6.96
N PRO A 96 -14.42 -3.56 -6.23
CA PRO A 96 -14.67 -4.87 -6.80
C PRO A 96 -15.90 -4.91 -7.71
N ALA A 97 -16.79 -3.91 -7.67
CA ALA A 97 -17.95 -3.84 -8.56
C ALA A 97 -17.57 -3.36 -9.96
N THR A 98 -16.52 -2.53 -10.07
CA THR A 98 -16.06 -1.97 -11.34
C THR A 98 -14.66 -2.42 -11.76
N ASP A 99 -14.02 -3.31 -10.97
CA ASP A 99 -12.62 -3.73 -11.14
C ASP A 99 -11.68 -2.54 -11.33
N THR A 100 -11.92 -1.48 -10.57
CA THR A 100 -11.20 -0.21 -10.71
C THR A 100 -10.36 0.05 -9.48
N ILE A 101 -9.06 0.25 -9.68
CA ILE A 101 -8.16 0.64 -8.61
C ILE A 101 -8.10 2.17 -8.56
N THR A 102 -8.40 2.72 -7.39
CA THR A 102 -8.29 4.15 -7.11
C THR A 102 -7.04 4.40 -6.27
N TRP A 103 -6.26 5.38 -6.70
CA TRP A 103 -5.02 5.77 -6.03
C TRP A 103 -5.18 7.14 -5.38
N GLN A 104 -4.90 7.22 -4.08
CA GLN A 104 -4.65 8.45 -3.36
C GLN A 104 -3.13 8.67 -3.30
N THR A 105 -2.63 9.76 -3.87
CA THR A 105 -1.19 10.10 -3.90
C THR A 105 -0.85 11.36 -3.10
N THR A 106 -1.85 11.97 -2.48
CA THR A 106 -1.70 13.17 -1.67
C THR A 106 -2.31 12.94 -0.30
N GLY A 107 -1.54 13.26 0.73
CA GLY A 107 -1.99 13.20 2.10
C GLY A 107 -3.05 14.27 2.43
N PRO A 108 -3.63 14.23 3.64
CA PRO A 108 -3.29 13.31 4.73
C PRO A 108 -3.79 11.88 4.45
N PHE A 109 -2.96 10.90 4.77
CA PHE A 109 -3.36 9.51 4.81
C PHE A 109 -3.90 9.22 6.20
N ASP A 110 -5.16 8.81 6.31
CA ASP A 110 -5.73 8.50 7.61
C ASP A 110 -5.16 7.15 8.08
N PHE A 111 -4.31 7.21 9.12
CA PHE A 111 -3.86 6.06 9.92
C PHE A 111 -4.58 5.99 11.27
N THR A 112 -5.46 6.96 11.55
CA THR A 112 -6.33 7.02 12.72
C THR A 112 -7.50 6.07 12.67
N GLU A 113 -7.67 5.32 11.57
CA GLU A 113 -8.51 4.13 11.49
C GLU A 113 -8.10 3.11 12.58
N TYR A 114 -8.72 3.36 13.74
CA TYR A 114 -8.77 2.70 15.04
C TYR A 114 -7.43 2.48 15.77
N ARG A 115 -6.94 3.57 16.40
CA ARG A 115 -6.32 3.43 17.74
C ARG A 115 -7.38 2.86 18.70
N ARG A 116 -7.00 1.81 19.41
CA ARG A 116 -7.75 1.14 20.50
C ARG A 116 -8.47 2.11 21.44
#